data_AF-A0A972UQP3-F1
#
_entry.id   AF-A0A972UQP3-F1
#
_cell.length_a   1.000
_cell.length_b   1.000
_cell.length_c   1.000
_cell.angle_alpha   90.00
_cell.angle_beta   90.00
_cell.angle_gamma   90.00
#
_symmetry.space_group_name_H-M   'P 1'
#
loop_
_entity.id
_entity.type
_entity.pdbx_description
1 polymer ?
#
loop_
_entity_poly.entity_id
_entity_poly.type
_entity_poly.pdbx_seq_one_letter_code
_entity_poly.pdbx_strand_id
1 'polypeptide(L)'
;LWGGGKTDEDATPEKVVPWPDVIRAISYALGFLVSVFLVGFPAVTPVYVTLYLVVEAQVRFVWAALVGVFVTTLIVTGMVLLHVEVWAGIIPEFIPDYVGGSILPPI
;
A
#
# COMPACT_ATOMS: atom_id res chain seq x y z
N LEU A 1 54.29 -26.06 10.67
CA LEU A 1 53.39 -26.77 9.75
C LEU A 1 51.96 -26.42 10.15
N TRP A 2 51.25 -25.68 9.27
CA TRP A 2 49.78 -25.50 9.24
C TRP A 2 49.11 -24.90 10.49
N GLY A 3 48.13 -24.00 10.43
CA GLY A 3 47.28 -23.40 9.39
C GLY A 3 46.26 -22.60 10.23
N GLY A 4 46.07 -21.30 10.04
CA GLY A 4 45.41 -20.78 8.85
C GLY A 4 43.94 -21.19 8.88
N GLY A 5 43.10 -20.40 9.55
CA GLY A 5 41.67 -20.64 9.61
C GLY A 5 40.93 -19.62 10.47
N LYS A 6 40.90 -18.35 10.03
CA LYS A 6 39.82 -17.44 10.40
C LYS A 6 38.55 -18.00 9.77
N THR A 7 37.72 -18.63 10.57
CA THR A 7 36.36 -18.97 10.17
C THR A 7 35.48 -17.82 10.65
N ASP A 8 35.51 -16.72 9.90
CA ASP A 8 34.43 -15.74 9.95
C ASP A 8 33.22 -16.44 9.32
N GLU A 9 32.41 -17.05 10.20
CA GLU A 9 31.14 -17.67 9.86
C GLU A 9 30.22 -16.65 9.19
N ASP A 10 29.80 -16.96 7.95
CA ASP A 10 28.55 -16.56 7.30
C ASP A 10 28.00 -15.17 7.65
N ALA A 11 28.80 -14.13 7.41
CA ALA A 11 28.22 -12.86 7.01
C ALA A 11 27.67 -13.04 5.59
N THR A 12 26.43 -13.53 5.45
CA THR A 12 25.62 -13.24 4.26
C THR A 12 25.85 -11.78 3.95
N PRO A 13 26.38 -11.39 2.78
CA PRO A 13 26.69 -10.01 2.52
C PRO A 13 25.39 -9.25 2.71
N GLU A 14 25.30 -8.50 3.80
CA GLU A 14 24.17 -7.63 4.07
C GLU A 14 24.14 -6.71 2.85
N LYS A 15 23.19 -6.99 1.95
CA LYS A 15 23.13 -6.33 0.65
C LYS A 15 22.85 -4.89 0.99
N VAL A 16 23.91 -4.08 1.05
CA VAL A 16 23.83 -2.66 1.42
C VAL A 16 22.86 -2.04 0.44
N VAL A 17 21.65 -1.75 0.92
CA VAL A 17 20.59 -1.21 0.09
C VAL A 17 21.04 0.20 -0.31
N PRO A 18 21.08 0.51 -1.62
CA PRO A 18 21.44 1.85 -2.05
C PRO A 18 20.52 2.88 -1.39
N TRP A 19 21.08 3.92 -0.79
CA TRP A 19 20.31 5.03 -0.22
C TRP A 19 19.25 5.62 -1.17
N PRO A 20 19.48 5.73 -2.50
CA PRO A 20 18.45 6.17 -3.43
C PRO A 20 17.19 5.28 -3.43
N ASP A 21 17.35 3.97 -3.28
CA ASP A 21 16.22 3.03 -3.25
C ASP A 21 15.44 3.18 -1.94
N VAL A 22 16.13 3.46 -0.84
CA VAL A 22 15.51 3.77 0.46
C VAL A 22 14.67 5.03 0.37
N ILE A 23 15.23 6.12 -0.19
CA ILE A 23 14.51 7.39 -0.36
C ILE A 23 13.30 7.20 -1.28
N ARG A 24 13.44 6.40 -2.35
CA ARG A 24 12.36 6.08 -3.27
C ARG A 24 11.24 5.28 -2.58
N ALA A 25 11.58 4.31 -1.73
CA ALA A 25 10.59 3.58 -0.94
C ALA A 25 9.84 4.50 0.04
N ILE A 26 10.58 5.39 0.73
CA ILE A 26 9.99 6.38 1.63
C ILE A 26 9.04 7.32 0.87
N SER A 27 9.42 7.81 -0.31
CA SER A 27 8.57 8.69 -1.09
C SER A 27 7.30 8.01 -1.59
N TYR A 28 7.36 6.72 -1.97
CA TYR A 28 6.16 5.95 -2.30
C TYR A 28 5.26 5.74 -1.07
N ALA A 29 5.84 5.44 0.10
CA ALA A 29 5.07 5.28 1.34
C ALA A 29 4.38 6.59 1.74
N LEU A 30 5.09 7.73 1.67
CA LEU A 30 4.52 9.05 1.93
C LEU A 30 3.46 9.43 0.90
N GLY A 31 3.71 9.17 -0.38
CA GLY A 31 2.74 9.42 -1.46
C GLY A 31 1.46 8.61 -1.27
N PHE A 32 1.59 7.34 -0.89
CA PHE A 32 0.44 6.50 -0.56
C PHE A 32 -0.32 7.05 0.65
N LEU A 33 0.38 7.40 1.74
CA LEU A 33 -0.21 7.95 2.95
C LEU A 33 -1.01 9.23 2.66
N VAL A 34 -0.40 10.19 1.94
CA VAL A 34 -1.06 11.44 1.56
C VAL A 34 -2.26 11.17 0.67
N SER A 35 -2.14 10.25 -0.29
CA SER A 35 -3.24 9.88 -1.17
C SER A 35 -4.40 9.27 -0.38
N VAL A 36 -4.13 8.31 0.51
CA VAL A 36 -5.13 7.68 1.38
C VAL A 36 -5.82 8.73 2.26
N PHE A 37 -5.05 9.68 2.80
CA PHE A 37 -5.60 10.74 3.63
C PHE A 37 -6.59 11.61 2.84
N LEU A 38 -6.25 11.98 1.60
CA LEU A 38 -7.10 12.81 0.74
C LEU A 38 -8.33 12.07 0.21
N VAL A 39 -8.13 10.91 -0.44
CA VAL A 39 -9.15 10.23 -1.25
C VAL A 39 -9.77 9.02 -0.56
N GLY A 40 -9.15 8.54 0.52
CA GLY A 40 -9.61 7.37 1.27
C GLY A 40 -8.93 6.07 0.87
N PHE A 41 -8.86 5.16 1.83
CA PHE A 41 -8.29 3.84 1.65
C PHE A 41 -8.93 3.01 0.52
N PRO A 42 -10.27 2.97 0.36
CA PRO A 42 -10.89 2.10 -0.65
C PRO A 42 -10.66 2.57 -2.09
N ALA A 43 -10.35 3.85 -2.30
CA ALA A 43 -10.07 4.39 -3.63
C ALA A 43 -8.59 4.30 -4.01
N VAL A 44 -7.69 4.51 -3.03
CA VAL A 44 -6.25 4.63 -3.29
C VAL A 44 -5.58 3.26 -3.42
N THR A 45 -5.97 2.32 -2.57
CA THR A 45 -5.43 0.95 -2.58
C THR A 45 -5.54 0.25 -3.94
N PRO A 46 -6.71 0.22 -4.62
CA PRO A 46 -6.82 -0.47 -5.91
C PRO A 46 -6.00 0.24 -6.99
N VAL A 47 -5.90 1.57 -6.95
CA VAL A 47 -5.08 2.35 -7.88
C VAL A 47 -3.61 2.03 -7.71
N TYR A 48 -3.09 2.05 -6.47
CA TYR A 48 -1.69 1.75 -6.18
C TYR A 48 -1.31 0.30 -6.50
N VAL A 49 -2.18 -0.66 -6.16
CA VAL A 49 -1.96 -2.08 -6.51
C VAL A 49 -1.96 -2.28 -8.02
N THR A 50 -2.91 -1.66 -8.72
CA THR A 50 -2.96 -1.72 -10.19
C THR A 50 -1.72 -1.09 -10.80
N LEU A 51 -1.32 0.09 -10.34
CA LEU A 51 -0.13 0.79 -10.83
C LEU A 51 1.13 -0.05 -10.63
N TYR A 52 1.27 -0.67 -9.45
CA TYR A 52 2.38 -1.56 -9.15
C TYR A 52 2.42 -2.78 -10.07
N LEU A 53 1.28 -3.44 -10.29
CA LEU A 53 1.20 -4.61 -11.17
C LEU A 53 1.46 -4.27 -12.65
N VAL A 54 1.07 -3.08 -13.09
CA VAL A 54 1.32 -2.62 -14.46
C VAL A 54 2.78 -2.21 -14.66
N VAL A 55 3.34 -1.43 -13.74
CA VAL A 55 4.70 -0.88 -13.88
C VAL A 55 5.75 -1.95 -13.61
N GLU A 56 5.64 -2.64 -12.48
CA GLU A 56 6.69 -3.54 -11.98
C GLU A 56 6.52 -4.97 -12.52
N ALA A 57 5.28 -5.47 -12.54
CA ALA A 57 4.98 -6.85 -12.97
C ALA A 57 4.61 -6.96 -14.46
N GLN A 58 4.55 -5.84 -15.20
CA GLN A 58 4.23 -5.78 -16.64
C GLN A 58 2.93 -6.53 -16.99
N VAL A 59 1.98 -6.59 -16.05
CA VAL A 59 0.69 -7.26 -16.23
C VAL A 59 -0.22 -6.35 -17.06
N ARG A 60 -1.03 -6.94 -17.95
CA ARG A 60 -2.01 -6.19 -18.75
C ARG A 60 -2.96 -5.43 -17.82
N PHE A 61 -3.17 -4.15 -18.11
CA PHE A 61 -3.94 -3.21 -17.28
C PHE A 61 -5.28 -3.78 -16.79
N VAL A 62 -6.04 -4.45 -17.65
CA VAL A 62 -7.34 -5.03 -17.29
C VAL A 62 -7.22 -6.06 -16.17
N TRP A 63 -6.23 -6.95 -16.25
CA TRP A 63 -5.99 -7.96 -15.22
C TRP A 63 -5.45 -7.35 -13.94
N ALA A 64 -4.54 -6.37 -14.07
CA ALA A 64 -4.04 -5.62 -12.92
C ALA A 64 -5.15 -4.87 -12.18
N ALA A 65 -6.08 -4.24 -12.90
CA ALA A 65 -7.22 -3.53 -12.33
C ALA A 65 -8.18 -4.48 -11.61
N LEU A 66 -8.50 -5.63 -12.23
CA LEU A 66 -9.34 -6.64 -11.58
C LEU A 66 -8.73 -7.16 -10.28
N VAL A 67 -7.42 -7.44 -10.29
CA VAL A 67 -6.70 -7.88 -9.08
C VAL A 67 -6.67 -6.76 -8.03
N GLY A 68 -6.39 -5.52 -8.44
CA GLY A 68 -6.38 -4.36 -7.54
C GLY A 68 -7.73 -4.15 -6.85
N VAL A 69 -8.83 -4.23 -7.60
CA VAL A 69 -10.19 -4.17 -7.05
C VAL A 69 -10.45 -5.36 -6.14
N PHE A 70 -10.17 -6.59 -6.58
CA PHE A 70 -10.42 -7.80 -5.80
C PHE A 70 -9.70 -7.80 -4.44
N VAL A 71 -8.41 -7.48 -4.43
CA VAL A 71 -7.61 -7.40 -3.20
C VAL A 71 -8.14 -6.30 -2.28
N THR A 72 -8.49 -5.14 -2.84
CA THR A 72 -9.06 -4.03 -2.06
C THR A 72 -10.39 -4.45 -1.44
N THR A 73 -11.29 -5.06 -2.21
CA THR A 73 -12.58 -5.55 -1.70
C THR A 73 -12.37 -6.56 -0.58
N LEU A 74 -11.44 -7.52 -0.74
CA LEU A 74 -11.12 -8.49 0.30
C LEU A 74 -10.66 -7.84 1.60
N ILE A 75 -9.78 -6.84 1.51
CA ILE A 75 -9.28 -6.09 2.68
C ILE A 75 -10.42 -5.30 3.34
N VAL A 76 -11.20 -4.56 2.56
CA VAL A 76 -12.32 -3.75 3.06
C VAL A 76 -13.38 -4.64 3.71
N THR A 77 -13.75 -5.76 3.09
CA THR A 77 -14.67 -6.73 3.69
C THR A 77 -14.11 -7.29 4.99
N GLY A 78 -12.81 -7.61 5.05
CA GLY A 78 -12.15 -8.03 6.28
C GLY A 78 -12.21 -6.97 7.40
N MET A 79 -11.97 -5.70 7.06
CA MET A 79 -12.08 -4.59 8.01
C MET A 79 -13.51 -4.41 8.52
N VAL A 80 -14.51 -4.48 7.64
CA VAL A 80 -15.93 -4.42 8.03
C VAL A 80 -16.29 -5.55 8.98
N LEU A 81 -15.86 -6.78 8.70
CA LEU A 81 -16.08 -7.92 9.60
C LEU A 81 -15.43 -7.72 10.98
N LEU A 82 -14.26 -7.09 11.01
CA LEU A 82 -13.53 -6.73 12.22
C LEU A 82 -14.06 -5.44 12.89
N HIS A 83 -15.12 -4.83 12.35
CA HIS A 83 -15.67 -3.55 12.81
C HIS A 83 -14.61 -2.43 12.87
N VAL A 84 -13.64 -2.48 11.97
CA VAL A 84 -12.64 -1.42 11.79
C VAL A 84 -13.21 -0.38 10.84
N GLU A 85 -13.31 0.86 11.30
CA GLU A 85 -13.75 1.98 10.46
C GLU A 85 -12.72 2.25 9.35
N VAL A 86 -13.19 2.19 8.11
CA VAL A 86 -12.34 2.44 6.94
C VAL A 86 -12.34 3.94 6.66
N TRP A 87 -11.16 4.55 6.67
CA TRP A 87 -11.01 5.97 6.32
C TRP A 87 -11.44 6.23 4.88
N ALA A 88 -12.52 6.99 4.70
CA ALA A 88 -13.09 7.34 3.40
C ALA A 88 -12.41 8.54 2.72
N GLY A 89 -11.42 9.16 3.37
CA GLY A 89 -10.75 10.35 2.85
C GLY A 89 -11.32 11.64 3.43
N ILE A 90 -10.66 12.75 3.12
CA ILE A 90 -11.14 14.11 3.43
C ILE A 90 -12.18 14.59 2.40
N ILE A 91 -12.09 14.12 1.14
CA ILE A 91 -13.00 14.56 0.07
C ILE A 91 -14.51 14.45 0.43
N PRO A 92 -14.98 13.36 1.08
CA PRO A 92 -16.38 13.24 1.48
C PRO A 92 -16.84 14.31 2.50
N GLU A 93 -15.93 14.95 3.23
CA GLU A 93 -16.24 16.03 4.18
C GLU A 93 -16.54 17.36 3.48
N PHE A 94 -15.93 17.59 2.32
CA PHE A 94 -16.11 18.81 1.52
C PHE A 94 -17.26 18.71 0.50
N ILE A 95 -17.65 17.49 0.12
CA ILE A 95 -18.78 17.23 -0.78
C ILE A 95 -19.72 16.25 -0.09
N PRO A 96 -20.76 16.73 0.61
CA PRO A 96 -21.79 15.84 1.13
C PRO A 96 -22.39 15.04 -0.03
N ASP A 97 -22.59 13.74 0.20
CA ASP A 97 -23.20 12.75 -0.71
C ASP A 97 -22.31 12.05 -1.77
N TYR A 98 -21.02 12.38 -1.93
CA TYR A 98 -20.23 11.76 -3.01
C TYR A 98 -19.63 10.38 -2.68
N VAL A 99 -19.54 10.00 -1.41
CA VAL A 99 -19.13 8.65 -0.99
C VAL A 99 -19.95 8.28 0.23
N GLY A 100 -20.95 7.42 0.03
CA GLY A 100 -21.85 6.97 1.09
C GLY A 100 -21.08 6.44 2.29
N GLY A 101 -21.38 7.00 3.46
CA GLY A 101 -20.76 6.59 4.72
C GLY A 101 -20.07 7.70 5.50
N SER A 102 -20.50 8.97 5.39
CA SER A 102 -20.47 9.79 6.60
C SER A 102 -21.54 9.21 7.53
N ILE A 103 -21.12 8.28 8.38
CA ILE A 103 -21.85 7.97 9.61
C ILE A 103 -21.71 9.24 10.46
N LEU A 104 -22.51 10.25 10.14
CA LEU A 104 -22.82 11.28 11.10
C LEU A 104 -23.60 10.56 12.20
N PRO A 105 -23.08 10.49 13.43
CA PRO A 105 -23.90 10.01 14.53
C PRO A 105 -25.17 10.88 14.58
N PRO A 106 -26.37 10.28 14.65
CA PRO A 106 -27.59 11.06 14.76
C PRO A 106 -27.52 11.88 16.05
N ILE A 107 -27.67 13.19 15.93
CA ILE A 107 -27.98 14.08 17.05
C ILE A 107 -29.35 13.75 17.63
#